data_AF-A0A3D3Q817-F1
#
_entry.id   AF-A0A3D3Q817-F1
#
_cell.length_a   1.000
_cell.length_b   1.000
_cell.length_c   1.000
_cell.angle_alpha   90.00
_cell.angle_beta   90.00
_cell.angle_gamma   90.00
#
_symmetry.space_group_name_H-M   'P 1'
#
loop_
_entity.id
_entity.type
_entity.pdbx_description
1 polymer ?
#
loop_
_entity_poly.entity_id
_entity_poly.type
_entity_poly.pdbx_seq_one_letter_code
_entity_poly.pdbx_strand_id
1 'polypeptide(L)'
;GVGKTAIVEGLAQRIVAGDVPEGLKDKRVVALDIAALVAGSKYRGEFEERFKAVLREIAESDGQIITFIDELHTIVGAGGAEGAVDAGNMLKPMLAR
;
A
#
# COMPACT_ATOMS: atom_id res chain seq x y z
N GLY A 1 18.77 -6.64 -5.62
CA GLY A 1 18.20 -5.54 -4.82
C GLY A 1 18.69 -4.23 -5.38
N VAL A 2 17.81 -3.45 -6.01
CA VAL A 2 18.15 -2.15 -6.60
C VAL A 2 17.88 -0.97 -5.64
N GLY A 3 17.50 -1.26 -4.39
CA GLY A 3 17.33 -0.23 -3.34
C GLY A 3 15.95 0.45 -3.30
N LYS A 4 14.88 -0.12 -3.89
CA LYS A 4 13.53 0.48 -3.85
C LYS A 4 13.06 0.78 -2.43
N THR A 5 13.21 -0.19 -1.52
CA THR A 5 12.88 -0.05 -0.10
C THR A 5 13.75 1.02 0.58
N ALA A 6 15.05 1.04 0.29
CA ALA A 6 15.98 2.02 0.85
C ALA A 6 15.63 3.47 0.46
N ILE A 7 15.08 3.69 -0.74
CA ILE A 7 14.58 5.02 -1.16
C ILE A 7 13.39 5.45 -0.28
N VAL A 8 12.48 4.53 0.03
CA VAL A 8 11.30 4.80 0.86
C VAL A 8 11.68 5.05 2.32
N GLU A 9 12.62 4.27 2.86
CA GLU A 9 13.19 4.49 4.18
C GLU A 9 13.88 5.87 4.27
N GLY A 10 14.65 6.22 3.24
CA GLY A 10 15.26 7.55 3.12
C GLY A 10 14.22 8.67 3.08
N LEU A 11 13.10 8.49 2.36
CA LEU A 11 12.00 9.45 2.37
C LEU A 11 11.40 9.60 3.77
N ALA A 12 11.13 8.50 4.48
CA ALA A 12 10.59 8.53 5.83
C ALA A 12 11.53 9.28 6.80
N GLN A 13 12.84 9.03 6.73
CA GLN A 13 13.84 9.75 7.51
C GLN A 13 13.84 11.25 7.20
N ARG A 14 13.73 11.63 5.93
CA ARG A 14 13.69 13.04 5.52
C ARG A 14 12.44 13.76 6.00
N ILE A 15 11.28 13.10 5.98
CA ILE A 15 10.04 13.68 6.54
C ILE A 15 10.20 13.93 8.04
N VAL A 16 10.74 12.96 8.79
CA VAL A 16 11.03 13.13 10.23
C VAL A 16 12.02 14.26 10.49
N ALA A 17 13.03 14.41 9.64
CA ALA A 17 14.01 15.49 9.74
C ALA A 17 13.46 16.86 9.30
N GLY A 18 12.26 16.92 8.72
CA GLY A 18 11.70 18.14 8.11
C GLY A 18 12.41 18.57 6.82
N ASP A 19 13.31 17.75 6.28
CA ASP A 19 14.01 17.98 5.01
C ASP A 19 13.16 17.49 3.81
N VAL A 20 11.96 18.05 3.72
CA VAL A 20 11.01 17.79 2.64
C VAL A 20 10.22 19.06 2.31
N PRO A 21 9.67 19.17 1.09
CA PRO A 21 8.73 20.22 0.75
C PRO A 21 7.54 20.27 1.72
N GLU A 22 6.93 21.46 1.86
CA GLU A 22 5.80 21.70 2.78
C GLU A 22 4.68 20.67 2.62
N GLY A 23 4.36 20.30 1.39
CA GLY A 23 3.31 19.33 1.08
C GLY A 23 3.61 17.89 1.52
N LEU A 24 4.79 17.58 2.07
CA LEU A 24 5.16 16.27 2.62
C LEU A 24 5.48 16.32 4.12
N LYS A 25 5.51 17.51 4.73
CA LYS A 25 5.72 17.63 6.17
C LYS A 25 4.60 16.93 6.93
N ASP A 26 4.97 16.38 8.09
CA ASP A 26 4.09 15.68 9.02
C ASP A 26 3.37 14.43 8.48
N LYS A 27 3.57 14.09 7.20
CA LYS A 27 3.04 12.85 6.63
C LYS A 27 3.75 11.64 7.22
N ARG A 28 3.02 10.53 7.33
CA ARG A 28 3.55 9.25 7.80
C ARG A 28 3.73 8.31 6.62
N VAL A 29 4.93 7.77 6.47
CA VAL A 29 5.17 6.67 5.52
C VAL A 29 4.80 5.36 6.19
N VAL A 30 3.90 4.58 5.58
CA VAL A 30 3.46 3.28 6.07
C VAL A 30 3.68 2.25 4.98
N ALA A 31 4.46 1.21 5.29
CA ALA A 31 4.60 0.06 4.40
C ALA A 31 3.42 -0.90 4.63
N LEU A 32 2.76 -1.29 3.55
CA LEU A 32 1.69 -2.29 3.59
C LEU A 32 2.26 -3.66 3.25
N ASP A 33 2.22 -4.56 4.22
CA ASP A 33 2.56 -5.96 4.02
C ASP A 33 1.36 -6.73 3.47
N ILE A 34 1.38 -6.94 2.16
CA ILE A 34 0.38 -7.75 1.47
C ILE A 34 0.43 -9.21 1.90
N ALA A 35 1.63 -9.76 2.11
CA ALA A 35 1.77 -11.17 2.49
C ALA A 35 1.11 -11.42 3.85
N ALA A 36 1.20 -10.47 4.79
CA ALA A 36 0.49 -10.52 6.06
C ALA A 36 -1.04 -10.46 5.90
N LEU A 37 -1.56 -9.70 4.93
CA LEU A 37 -3.00 -9.66 4.64
C LEU A 37 -3.53 -10.98 4.08
N VAL A 38 -2.74 -11.63 3.22
CA VAL A 38 -3.04 -12.95 2.65
C VAL A 38 -2.88 -14.04 3.71
N ALA A 39 -1.86 -13.92 4.57
CA ALA A 39 -1.58 -14.86 5.65
C ALA A 39 -2.78 -14.92 6.61
N GLY A 40 -3.31 -16.13 6.78
CA GLY A 40 -4.46 -16.36 7.64
C GLY A 40 -5.81 -15.97 7.01
N SER A 41 -5.86 -15.61 5.73
CA SER A 41 -7.12 -15.67 4.97
C SER A 41 -7.36 -17.10 4.50
N LYS A 42 -8.48 -17.70 4.91
CA LYS A 42 -8.84 -19.08 4.46
C LYS A 42 -9.53 -19.06 3.10
N TYR A 43 -10.10 -17.91 2.74
CA TYR A 43 -10.88 -17.69 1.54
C TYR A 43 -10.55 -16.33 0.94
N ARG A 44 -10.68 -16.20 -0.38
CA ARG A 44 -10.45 -14.96 -1.12
C ARG A 44 -11.25 -13.77 -0.59
N GLY A 45 -12.51 -13.98 -0.20
CA GLY A 45 -13.37 -12.92 0.34
C GLY A 45 -12.82 -12.27 1.61
N GLU A 46 -12.13 -13.04 2.46
CA GLU A 46 -11.54 -12.53 3.69
C GLU A 46 -10.35 -11.61 3.41
N PHE A 47 -9.51 -11.94 2.42
CA PHE A 47 -8.49 -11.01 1.95
C PHE A 47 -9.12 -9.72 1.43
N GLU A 48 -10.16 -9.81 0.59
CA GLU A 48 -10.80 -8.64 -0.01
C GLU A 48 -11.41 -7.72 1.07
N GLU A 49 -12.03 -8.28 2.11
CA GLU A 49 -12.55 -7.52 3.24
C GLU A 49 -11.45 -6.83 4.04
N ARG A 50 -10.36 -7.54 4.37
CA ARG A 50 -9.20 -6.97 5.07
C ARG A 50 -8.55 -5.86 4.25
N PHE A 51 -8.38 -6.08 2.94
CA PHE A 51 -7.78 -5.09 2.05
C PHE A 51 -8.69 -3.86 1.93
N LYS A 52 -10.01 -4.02 1.81
CA LYS A 52 -10.96 -2.88 1.86
C LYS A 52 -10.88 -2.09 3.16
N ALA A 53 -10.71 -2.77 4.30
CA ALA A 53 -10.58 -2.10 5.58
C ALA A 53 -9.32 -1.21 5.64
N VAL A 54 -8.18 -1.74 5.18
CA VAL A 54 -6.92 -0.97 5.06
C VAL A 54 -7.08 0.21 4.11
N LEU A 55 -7.67 0.00 2.93
CA LEU A 55 -7.91 1.07 1.96
C LEU A 55 -8.82 2.18 2.53
N ARG A 56 -9.81 1.81 3.33
CA ARG A 56 -10.67 2.77 4.04
C ARG A 56 -9.88 3.60 5.05
N GLU A 57 -9.05 2.96 5.88
CA GLU A 57 -8.20 3.66 6.86
C GLU A 57 -7.24 4.65 6.17
N ILE A 58 -6.65 4.26 5.04
CA ILE A 58 -5.81 5.15 4.23
C ILE A 58 -6.61 6.34 3.72
N ALA A 59 -7.83 6.13 3.21
CA ALA A 59 -8.68 7.20 2.72
C ALA A 59 -9.12 8.17 3.84
N GLU A 60 -9.48 7.62 5.01
CA GLU A 60 -9.88 8.36 6.21
C GLU A 60 -8.71 9.13 6.84
N SER A 61 -7.47 8.82 6.45
CA SER A 61 -6.29 9.58 6.90
C SER A 61 -6.18 10.98 6.28
N ASP A 62 -7.09 11.40 5.39
CA ASP A 62 -7.11 12.73 4.76
C ASP A 62 -5.74 13.14 4.18
N GLY A 63 -5.08 12.19 3.52
CA GLY A 63 -3.79 12.38 2.88
C GLY A 63 -2.59 12.47 3.83
N GLN A 64 -2.76 12.22 5.13
CA GLN A 64 -1.68 12.20 6.11
C GLN A 64 -0.79 10.95 5.96
N ILE A 65 -1.28 9.88 5.32
CA ILE A 65 -0.50 8.66 5.09
C ILE A 65 0.01 8.61 3.65
N ILE A 66 1.32 8.36 3.50
CA ILE A 66 1.94 7.89 2.26
C ILE A 66 2.08 6.37 2.38
N THR A 67 1.32 5.63 1.59
CA THR A 67 1.37 4.17 1.61
C THR A 67 2.41 3.67 0.63
N PHE A 68 3.31 2.82 1.10
CA PHE A 68 4.26 2.08 0.28
C PHE A 68 3.84 0.62 0.17
N ILE A 69 3.78 0.09 -1.04
CA ILE A 69 3.51 -1.32 -1.31
C ILE A 69 4.72 -1.84 -2.09
N ASP A 70 5.49 -2.72 -1.46
CA ASP A 70 6.54 -3.41 -2.19
C ASP A 70 5.92 -4.48 -3.09
N GLU A 71 6.57 -4.73 -4.23
CA GLU A 71 6.15 -5.75 -5.19
C GLU A 71 4.66 -5.69 -5.58
N LEU A 72 4.11 -4.50 -5.82
CA LEU A 72 2.69 -4.29 -6.16
C LEU A 72 2.17 -5.19 -7.32
N HIS A 73 3.03 -5.60 -8.24
CA HIS A 73 2.67 -6.55 -9.31
C HIS A 73 2.14 -7.89 -8.79
N THR A 74 2.53 -8.32 -7.59
CA THR A 74 2.05 -9.55 -6.93
C THR A 74 0.54 -9.56 -6.70
N ILE A 75 -0.10 -8.39 -6.59
CA ILE A 75 -1.54 -8.23 -6.33
C ILE A 75 -2.32 -7.58 -7.48
N VAL A 76 -1.63 -6.94 -8.43
CA VAL A 76 -2.30 -6.24 -9.55
C VAL A 76 -2.39 -7.11 -10.79
N GLY A 77 -1.67 -8.23 -10.84
CA GLY A 77 -1.86 -9.24 -11.87
C GLY A 77 -0.58 -9.97 -12.24
N ALA A 78 -0.34 -11.11 -11.58
CA ALA A 78 0.34 -12.25 -12.20
C ALA A 78 -0.78 -13.17 -12.72
N GLY A 79 -1.19 -12.97 -13.98
CA GLY A 79 -2.33 -13.66 -14.57
C GLY A 79 -2.18 -15.18 -14.60
N GLY A 80 -3.32 -15.86 -14.45
CA GLY A 80 -3.53 -17.21 -15.01
C GLY A 80 -3.99 -18.29 -14.03
N ALA A 81 -3.74 -18.16 -12.73
CA ALA A 81 -4.27 -19.11 -11.75
C ALA A 81 -5.64 -18.62 -11.24
N GLU A 82 -6.62 -19.52 -11.12
CA GLU A 82 -8.02 -19.28 -10.70
C GLU A 82 -8.20 -18.58 -9.32
N GLY A 83 -7.14 -18.07 -8.71
CA GLY A 83 -7.11 -17.39 -7.42
C GLY A 83 -6.42 -16.03 -7.39
N ALA A 84 -6.02 -15.46 -8.54
CA ALA A 84 -5.42 -14.12 -8.56
C ALA A 84 -6.43 -13.08 -8.03
N VAL A 85 -6.12 -12.52 -6.86
CA VAL A 85 -6.89 -11.46 -6.24
C VAL A 85 -6.76 -10.21 -7.09
N ASP A 86 -7.90 -9.64 -7.50
CA ASP A 86 -7.95 -8.42 -8.32
C ASP A 86 -7.86 -7.15 -7.43
N ALA A 87 -6.80 -7.08 -6.63
CA ALA A 87 -6.53 -5.90 -5.81
C ALA A 87 -6.34 -4.65 -6.68
N GLY A 88 -5.88 -4.83 -7.93
CA GLY A 88 -5.79 -3.79 -8.95
C GLY A 88 -7.12 -3.05 -9.17
N ASN A 89 -8.23 -3.78 -9.38
CA ASN A 89 -9.54 -3.14 -9.52
C ASN A 89 -10.02 -2.44 -8.25
N MET A 90 -9.61 -2.91 -7.07
CA MET A 90 -9.94 -2.27 -5.79
C MET A 90 -9.19 -0.96 -5.57
N LEU A 91 -7.98 -0.82 -6.13
CA LEU A 91 -7.16 0.38 -6.05
C LEU A 91 -7.60 1.48 -7.04
N LYS A 92 -8.14 1.11 -8.21
CA LYS A 92 -8.52 2.07 -9.28
C LYS A 92 -9.37 3.26 -8.79
N PRO A 93 -10.45 3.09 -8.00
CA PRO A 93 -11.26 4.21 -7.54
C PRO A 93 -10.51 5.18 -6.62
N MET A 94 -9.49 4.72 -5.90
CA MET A 94 -8.68 5.55 -5.02
C MET A 94 -7.63 6.35 -5.80
N LEU A 95 -7.11 5.79 -6.89
CA LEU A 95 -6.04 6.37 -7.71
C LEU A 95 -6.54 7.22 -8.87
N ALA A 96 -7.84 7.17 -9.22
CA ALA A 96 -8.42 7.91 -10.34
C ALA A 96 -8.64 9.42 -10.08
N ARG A 97 -7.95 10.00 -9.09
CA ARG A 97 -8.15 11.39 -8.65
C ARG A 97 -6.90 12.24 -8.86
#